data_AF-A0A3N7DZN3-F1
#
_entry.id   AF-A0A3N7DZN3-F1
#
_cell.length_a   1.000
_cell.length_b   1.000
_cell.length_c   1.000
_cell.angle_alpha   90.00
_cell.angle_beta   90.00
_cell.angle_gamma   90.00
#
_symmetry.space_group_name_H-M   'P 1'
#
loop_
_entity.id
_entity.type
_entity.pdbx_description
1 polymer ?
#
loop_
_entity_poly.entity_id
_entity_poly.type
_entity_poly.pdbx_seq_one_letter_code
_entity_poly.pdbx_strand_id
1 'polypeptide(L)'
;MYSTIKLIFKNKNFVKMADWKDTSTEKLDPAFAAIRSLFLDGTIDKMYKLINHNPTKVAQLFSMSYKTFHEKLREPWRFSVLHIMLLANVLKIDPEVINNVIQKEVGAELNKKLEAYNAKIKASKQKSVKKL
;
A
#
# COMPACT_ATOMS: atom_id res chain seq x y z
N MET A 1 25.50 -11.15 24.21
CA MET A 1 24.50 -10.06 24.25
C MET A 1 24.62 -9.27 22.96
N TYR A 2 23.71 -9.46 22.00
CA TYR A 2 23.76 -8.70 20.75
C TYR A 2 23.03 -7.38 20.93
N SER A 3 23.80 -6.30 20.85
CA SER A 3 23.37 -4.92 20.99
C SER A 3 22.44 -4.53 19.85
N THR A 4 21.37 -3.87 20.25
CA THR A 4 20.17 -3.50 19.51
C THR A 4 20.49 -2.71 18.25
N ILE A 5 20.05 -3.22 17.11
CA ILE A 5 19.94 -2.46 15.86
C ILE A 5 18.91 -1.35 16.11
N LYS A 6 19.39 -0.18 16.50
CA LYS A 6 18.65 1.08 16.44
C LYS A 6 18.71 1.53 14.98
N LEU A 7 17.90 0.92 14.11
CA LEU A 7 17.75 1.42 12.74
C LEU A 7 17.00 2.75 12.82
N ILE A 8 17.71 3.80 12.47
CA ILE A 8 17.31 5.20 12.51
C ILE A 8 16.16 5.41 11.51
N PHE A 9 14.91 5.35 11.96
CA PHE A 9 13.76 5.93 11.23
C PHE A 9 13.61 7.42 11.58
N LYS A 10 14.66 8.20 11.36
CA LYS A 10 14.61 9.67 11.36
C LYS A 10 15.21 10.21 10.07
N ASN A 11 14.63 9.84 8.93
CA ASN A 11 14.87 10.54 7.69
C ASN A 11 13.51 10.98 7.11
N LYS A 12 13.09 12.20 7.45
CA LYS A 12 11.94 12.91 6.86
C LYS A 12 12.30 13.46 5.47
N ASN A 13 12.98 12.67 4.66
CA ASN A 13 13.16 12.95 3.24
C ASN A 13 12.26 11.96 2.51
N PHE A 14 10.99 12.35 2.35
CA PHE A 14 10.07 11.64 1.47
C PHE A 14 10.68 11.67 0.06
N VAL A 15 11.12 10.50 -0.42
CA VAL A 15 11.49 10.35 -1.83
C VAL A 15 10.20 10.51 -2.62
N LYS A 16 10.02 11.67 -3.27
CA LYS A 16 8.89 11.91 -4.18
C LYS A 16 8.90 10.82 -5.25
N MET A 17 7.83 10.03 -5.35
CA MET A 17 7.76 8.93 -6.32
C MET A 17 7.65 9.40 -7.78
N ALA A 18 7.30 10.66 -8.03
CA ALA A 18 7.43 11.38 -9.29
C ALA A 18 7.07 12.86 -9.06
N ASP A 19 7.38 13.74 -10.01
CA ASP A 19 6.82 15.09 -10.06
C ASP A 19 5.34 15.04 -10.45
N TRP A 20 4.49 14.57 -9.53
CA TRP A 20 3.05 14.58 -9.73
C TRP A 20 2.54 16.03 -9.80
N LYS A 21 1.74 16.31 -10.83
CA LYS A 21 1.00 17.56 -11.00
C LYS A 21 -0.41 17.21 -11.42
N ASP A 22 -1.41 17.75 -10.72
CA ASP A 22 -2.78 17.71 -11.21
C ASP A 22 -2.89 18.62 -12.44
N THR A 23 -3.05 18.01 -13.62
CA THR A 23 -3.21 18.74 -14.88
C THR A 23 -4.67 18.77 -15.33
N SER A 24 -5.62 18.29 -14.52
CA SER A 24 -7.02 18.12 -14.91
C SER A 24 -7.89 19.30 -14.47
N THR A 25 -8.56 19.95 -15.41
CA THR A 25 -9.57 20.99 -15.15
C THR A 25 -10.98 20.43 -14.93
N GLU A 26 -11.16 19.11 -15.03
CA GLU A 26 -12.48 18.48 -14.97
C GLU A 26 -13.07 18.45 -13.55
N LYS A 27 -14.40 18.50 -13.46
CA LYS A 27 -15.08 18.41 -12.17
C LYS A 27 -15.03 16.98 -11.64
N LEU A 28 -14.59 16.84 -10.40
CA LEU A 28 -14.53 15.55 -9.72
C LEU A 28 -15.94 15.02 -9.43
N ASP A 29 -16.16 13.75 -9.74
CA ASP A 29 -17.40 13.06 -9.38
C ASP A 29 -17.63 13.12 -7.85
N PRO A 30 -18.87 13.35 -7.36
CA PRO A 30 -19.14 13.50 -5.94
C PRO A 30 -18.69 12.31 -5.07
N ALA A 31 -18.80 11.08 -5.59
CA ALA A 31 -18.34 9.89 -4.87
C ALA A 31 -16.81 9.88 -4.71
N PHE A 32 -16.09 10.25 -5.77
CA PHE A 32 -14.64 10.36 -5.73
C PHE A 32 -14.18 11.58 -4.92
N ALA A 33 -14.94 12.67 -4.88
CA ALA A 33 -14.67 13.81 -3.99
C ALA A 33 -14.77 13.44 -2.51
N ALA A 34 -15.74 12.60 -2.14
CA ALA A 34 -15.83 12.08 -0.78
C ALA A 34 -14.63 11.19 -0.44
N ILE A 35 -14.28 10.23 -1.31
CA ILE A 35 -13.12 9.35 -1.11
C ILE A 35 -11.82 10.15 -1.00
N ARG A 36 -11.64 11.16 -1.86
CA ARG A 36 -10.50 12.09 -1.80
C ARG A 36 -10.36 12.72 -0.43
N SER A 37 -11.45 13.29 0.09
CA SER A 37 -11.44 13.97 1.39
C SER A 37 -11.02 13.01 2.51
N LEU A 38 -11.55 11.78 2.49
CA LEU A 38 -11.25 10.74 3.47
C LEU A 38 -9.79 10.24 3.43
N PHE A 39 -9.12 10.30 2.27
CA PHE A 39 -7.69 10.04 2.20
C PHE A 39 -6.87 11.21 2.76
N LEU A 40 -7.24 12.44 2.41
CA LEU A 40 -6.51 13.65 2.80
C LEU A 40 -6.64 13.96 4.30
N ASP A 41 -7.80 13.68 4.90
CA ASP A 41 -8.03 13.85 6.34
C ASP A 41 -7.50 12.66 7.18
N GLY A 42 -7.04 11.58 6.52
CA GLY A 42 -6.50 10.39 7.17
C GLY A 42 -7.56 9.41 7.71
N THR A 43 -8.84 9.61 7.43
CA THR A 43 -9.92 8.68 7.82
C THR A 43 -9.71 7.31 7.17
N ILE A 44 -9.30 7.28 5.91
CA ILE A 44 -8.79 6.08 5.23
C ILE A 44 -7.31 5.90 5.60
N ASP A 45 -7.09 5.27 6.74
CA ASP A 45 -5.78 4.82 7.23
C ASP A 45 -5.48 3.36 6.87
N LYS A 46 -6.45 2.68 6.25
CA LYS A 46 -6.40 1.29 5.74
C LYS A 46 -7.19 1.19 4.46
N MET A 47 -6.66 0.48 3.46
CA MET A 47 -7.33 0.31 2.18
C MET A 47 -8.71 -0.32 2.34
N TYR A 48 -8.89 -1.27 3.26
CA TYR A 48 -10.18 -1.92 3.50
C TYR A 48 -11.34 -0.95 3.75
N LYS A 49 -11.09 0.23 4.30
CA LYS A 49 -12.13 1.25 4.54
C LYS A 49 -12.78 1.77 3.24
N LEU A 50 -12.14 1.63 2.09
CA LEU A 50 -12.74 1.93 0.78
C LEU A 50 -14.03 1.13 0.51
N ILE A 51 -14.22 -0.01 1.16
CA ILE A 51 -15.44 -0.82 1.01
C ILE A 51 -16.70 -0.03 1.41
N ASN A 52 -16.56 0.95 2.31
CA ASN A 52 -17.67 1.75 2.82
C ASN A 52 -18.04 2.93 1.91
N HIS A 53 -17.27 3.17 0.84
CA HIS A 53 -17.40 4.36 0.01
C HIS A 53 -17.45 4.00 -1.46
N ASN A 54 -18.67 3.73 -1.96
CA ASN A 54 -18.95 3.42 -3.36
C ASN A 54 -18.05 2.31 -3.96
N PRO A 55 -17.96 1.13 -3.32
CA PRO A 55 -16.98 0.11 -3.68
C PRO A 55 -17.16 -0.44 -5.09
N THR A 56 -18.40 -0.52 -5.60
CA THR A 56 -18.68 -0.93 -6.98
C THR A 56 -18.04 0.02 -7.99
N LYS A 57 -18.09 1.34 -7.72
CA LYS A 57 -17.54 2.37 -8.61
C LYS A 57 -16.02 2.34 -8.62
N VAL A 58 -15.41 2.09 -7.45
CA VAL A 58 -13.95 1.90 -7.33
C VAL A 58 -13.51 0.59 -8.01
N ALA A 59 -14.26 -0.50 -7.87
CA ALA A 59 -13.97 -1.75 -8.57
C ALA A 59 -14.06 -1.60 -10.11
N GLN A 60 -15.07 -0.86 -10.59
CA GLN A 60 -15.23 -0.50 -12.00
C GLN A 60 -14.07 0.35 -12.50
N LEU A 61 -13.61 1.34 -11.71
CA LEU A 61 -12.43 2.14 -12.06
C LEU A 61 -11.22 1.24 -12.35
N PHE A 62 -11.04 0.19 -11.55
CA PHE A 62 -9.95 -0.76 -11.73
C PHE A 62 -10.23 -1.87 -12.73
N SER A 63 -11.37 -1.85 -13.42
CA SER A 63 -11.79 -2.88 -14.37
C SER A 63 -11.72 -4.29 -13.78
N MET A 64 -12.12 -4.45 -12.51
CA MET A 64 -12.11 -5.74 -11.82
C MET A 64 -13.46 -6.07 -11.18
N SER A 65 -13.67 -7.36 -10.90
CA SER A 65 -14.88 -7.80 -10.19
C SER A 65 -14.90 -7.28 -8.75
N TYR A 66 -16.09 -7.13 -8.18
CA TYR A 66 -16.27 -6.76 -6.77
C TYR A 66 -15.55 -7.73 -5.82
N LYS A 67 -15.58 -9.03 -6.12
CA LYS A 67 -14.88 -10.06 -5.35
C LYS A 67 -13.37 -9.82 -5.35
N THR A 68 -12.78 -9.65 -6.54
CA THR A 68 -11.35 -9.37 -6.70
C THR A 68 -10.95 -8.08 -5.99
N PHE A 69 -11.77 -7.05 -6.09
CA PHE A 69 -11.56 -5.80 -5.37
C PHE A 69 -11.53 -6.02 -3.86
N HIS A 70 -12.51 -6.72 -3.30
CA HIS A 70 -12.59 -7.03 -1.88
C HIS A 70 -11.39 -7.86 -1.38
N GLU A 71 -10.88 -8.79 -2.19
CA GLU A 71 -9.65 -9.54 -1.89
C GLU A 71 -8.43 -8.61 -1.82
N LYS A 72 -8.26 -7.69 -2.78
CA LYS A 72 -7.16 -6.72 -2.77
C LYS A 72 -7.25 -5.72 -1.61
N LEU A 73 -8.46 -5.35 -1.21
CA LEU A 73 -8.66 -4.50 -0.03
C LEU A 73 -8.17 -5.16 1.27
N ARG A 74 -8.26 -6.49 1.38
CA ARG A 74 -7.71 -7.26 2.50
C ARG A 74 -6.21 -7.49 2.40
N GLU A 75 -5.67 -7.50 1.18
CA GLU A 75 -4.26 -7.69 0.88
C GLU A 75 -3.70 -6.51 0.06
N PRO A 76 -3.46 -5.34 0.69
CA PRO A 76 -3.14 -4.09 -0.02
C PRO A 76 -1.91 -4.16 -0.93
N TRP A 77 -0.95 -5.05 -0.65
CA TRP A 77 0.22 -5.27 -1.52
C TRP A 77 -0.13 -5.81 -2.92
N ARG A 78 -1.35 -6.30 -3.14
CA ARG A 78 -1.84 -6.74 -4.45
C ARG A 78 -2.29 -5.59 -5.36
N PHE A 79 -2.38 -4.37 -4.84
CA PHE A 79 -2.56 -3.19 -5.70
C PHE A 79 -1.28 -2.97 -6.50
N SER A 80 -1.41 -2.97 -7.82
CA SER A 80 -0.28 -2.58 -8.68
C SER A 80 -0.13 -1.07 -8.70
N VAL A 81 1.04 -0.61 -9.11
CA VAL A 81 1.33 0.82 -9.32
C VAL A 81 0.27 1.47 -10.22
N LEU A 82 -0.18 0.79 -11.27
CA LEU A 82 -1.22 1.30 -12.16
C LEU A 82 -2.53 1.58 -11.42
N HIS A 83 -2.96 0.71 -10.51
CA HIS A 83 -4.18 0.94 -9.72
C HIS A 83 -4.03 2.16 -8.82
N ILE A 84 -2.86 2.31 -8.18
CA ILE A 84 -2.57 3.45 -7.30
C ILE A 84 -2.60 4.75 -8.09
N MET A 85 -1.91 4.79 -9.23
CA MET A 85 -1.87 5.95 -10.12
C MET A 85 -3.24 6.29 -10.68
N LEU A 86 -4.02 5.28 -11.07
CA LEU A 86 -5.38 5.49 -11.60
C LEU A 86 -6.30 6.06 -10.53
N LEU A 87 -6.26 5.52 -9.31
CA LEU A 87 -7.01 6.05 -8.18
C LEU A 87 -6.56 7.48 -7.85
N ALA A 88 -5.26 7.73 -7.77
CA ALA A 88 -4.70 9.05 -7.48
C ALA A 88 -5.15 10.11 -8.50
N ASN A 89 -5.09 9.78 -9.79
CA ASN A 89 -5.52 10.67 -10.86
C ASN A 89 -7.03 10.94 -10.81
N VAL A 90 -7.85 9.92 -10.57
CA VAL A 90 -9.29 10.12 -10.42
C VAL A 90 -9.60 10.94 -9.17
N LEU A 91 -8.91 10.69 -8.06
CA LEU A 91 -9.12 11.43 -6.81
C LEU A 91 -8.45 12.81 -6.80
N LYS A 92 -7.60 13.14 -7.78
CA LYS A 92 -6.81 14.38 -7.82
C LYS A 92 -6.01 14.61 -6.54
N ILE A 93 -5.26 13.59 -6.14
CA ILE A 93 -4.33 13.63 -5.00
C ILE A 93 -3.00 13.03 -5.40
N ASP A 94 -1.97 13.40 -4.65
CA ASP A 94 -0.64 12.80 -4.79
C ASP A 94 -0.75 11.27 -4.57
N PRO A 95 -0.30 10.43 -5.54
CA PRO A 95 -0.26 8.98 -5.37
C PRO A 95 0.43 8.52 -4.09
N GLU A 96 1.36 9.33 -3.57
CA GLU A 96 2.08 9.06 -2.35
C GLU A 96 1.17 9.02 -1.12
N VAL A 97 0.03 9.72 -1.13
CA VAL A 97 -0.98 9.63 -0.07
C VAL A 97 -1.52 8.21 0.04
N ILE A 98 -1.88 7.60 -1.09
CA ILE A 98 -2.43 6.24 -1.16
C ILE A 98 -1.33 5.21 -0.87
N ASN A 99 -0.15 5.41 -1.46
CA ASN A 99 1.00 4.53 -1.28
C ASN A 99 1.42 4.42 0.20
N ASN A 100 1.40 5.54 0.93
CA ASN A 100 1.70 5.55 2.37
C ASN A 100 0.72 4.72 3.19
N VAL A 101 -0.56 4.73 2.85
CA VAL A 101 -1.57 3.87 3.51
C VAL A 101 -1.22 2.40 3.27
N ILE A 102 -0.97 2.02 2.02
CA ILE A 102 -0.59 0.65 1.65
C ILE A 102 0.68 0.21 2.38
N GLN A 103 1.76 1.01 2.35
CA GLN A 103 3.04 0.66 2.96
C GLN A 103 2.92 0.44 4.47
N LYS A 104 2.15 1.28 5.17
CA LYS A 104 1.88 1.11 6.61
C LYS A 104 1.22 -0.23 6.92
N GLU A 105 0.28 -0.67 6.08
CA GLU A 105 -0.39 -1.97 6.25
C GLU A 105 0.54 -3.15 5.91
N VAL A 106 1.34 -3.01 4.86
CA VAL A 106 2.22 -4.08 4.36
C VAL A 106 3.40 -4.35 5.30
N GLY A 107 3.86 -3.35 6.06
CA GLY A 107 5.03 -3.48 6.93
C GLY A 107 4.97 -4.68 7.88
N ALA A 108 3.79 -4.97 8.46
CA ALA A 108 3.61 -6.11 9.36
C ALA A 108 3.75 -7.46 8.64
N GLU A 109 3.22 -7.58 7.42
CA GLU A 109 3.29 -8.80 6.61
C GLU A 109 4.70 -9.02 6.05
N LEU A 110 5.37 -7.94 5.65
CA LEU A 110 6.75 -7.97 5.19
C LEU A 110 7.69 -8.56 6.25
N ASN A 111 7.58 -8.10 7.50
CA ASN A 111 8.42 -8.58 8.60
C ASN A 111 8.25 -10.09 8.82
N LYS A 112 7.02 -10.61 8.81
CA LYS A 112 6.75 -12.06 8.91
C LYS A 112 7.41 -12.85 7.79
N LYS A 113 7.31 -12.36 6.55
CA LYS A 113 7.94 -13.01 5.38
C LYS A 113 9.46 -13.00 5.46
N LEU A 114 10.05 -11.89 5.91
CA LEU A 114 11.50 -11.77 6.13
C LEU A 114 11.99 -12.72 7.21
N GLU A 115 11.29 -12.85 8.33
CA GLU A 115 11.60 -13.79 9.39
C GLU A 115 11.57 -15.25 8.89
N ALA A 116 10.51 -15.62 8.16
CA ALA A 116 10.39 -16.95 7.58
C ALA A 116 11.50 -17.26 6.56
N TYR A 117 11.88 -16.29 5.73
CA TYR A 117 12.99 -16.42 4.79
C TYR A 117 14.33 -16.62 5.52
N ASN A 118 14.61 -15.80 6.53
CA ASN A 118 15.83 -15.88 7.33
C ASN A 118 15.95 -17.20 8.09
N ALA A 119 14.83 -17.73 8.61
CA ALA A 119 14.78 -19.03 9.27
C ALA A 119 15.16 -20.17 8.29
N LYS A 120 14.66 -20.13 7.05
CA LYS A 120 15.01 -21.09 6.00
C LYS A 120 16.51 -21.07 5.68
N ILE A 121 17.12 -19.89 5.57
CA ILE A 121 18.57 -19.74 5.34
C ILE A 121 19.38 -20.31 6.51
N LYS A 122 18.98 -20.07 7.76
CA LYS A 122 19.68 -20.62 8.93
C LYS A 122 19.61 -22.14 8.96
N ALA A 123 18.43 -22.70 8.67
CA ALA A 123 18.22 -24.15 8.64
C ALA A 123 19.04 -24.85 7.54
N SER A 124 19.18 -24.23 6.35
CA SER A 124 20.00 -24.80 5.27
C SER A 124 21.49 -24.80 5.63
N LYS A 125 22.01 -23.71 6.23
CA LYS A 125 23.41 -23.62 6.69
C LYS A 125 23.75 -24.63 7.79
N GLN A 126 22.83 -24.91 8.71
CA GLN A 126 23.06 -25.91 9.76
C GLN A 126 23.08 -27.36 9.24
N LYS A 127 22.31 -27.66 8.19
CA LYS A 127 22.30 -28.99 7.55
C LYS A 127 23.59 -29.27 6.78
N SER A 128 24.23 -28.26 6.19
CA SER A 128 25.51 -28.43 5.49
C SER A 128 26.70 -28.62 6.45
N VAL A 129 26.66 -28.02 7.64
CA VAL A 129 27.72 -28.18 8.65
C VAL A 129 27.67 -29.55 9.35
N LYS A 130 26.47 -30.14 9.54
CA LYS A 130 26.32 -31.47 10.15
C LYS A 130 26.62 -32.65 9.20
N LYS A 131 26.95 -32.38 7.94
CA LYS A 131 27.26 -33.41 6.92
C LYS A 131 28.77 -33.59 6.70
N LEU A 132 29.59 -32.87 7.46
CA LEU A 132 31.05 -33.02 7.57
C LEU A 132 31.38 -33.65 8.93
#